data_AF-A0A1Y4R634-F1
#
_entry.id   AF-A0A1Y4R634-F1
#
_cell.length_a   1.000
_cell.length_b   1.000
_cell.length_c   1.000
_cell.angle_alpha   90.00
_cell.angle_beta   90.00
_cell.angle_gamma   90.00
#
_symmetry.space_group_name_H-M   'P 1'
#
loop_
_entity.id
_entity.type
_entity.pdbx_description
1 polymer ?
#
loop_
_entity_poly.entity_id
_entity_poly.type
_entity_poly.pdbx_seq_one_letter_code
_entity_poly.pdbx_strand_id
1 'polypeptide(L)'
;MSSFGSQMRKRFAELNKAGKDVPKIMAEVAEAATIAAVQVAAQNTPPNGSAIAGTNTRSGQMAQHWELDSQTKPVMTGGSAQTVLANNKQYASYVNDGHRVDKHYVPGLINNGGLLERVDPDVGGIMVGTKTTYVPGLYMKEKAIGKYRSVVRKELDRRVRERMK
;
A
#
# COMPACT_ATOMS: atom_id res chain seq x y z
N MET A 1 27.32 0.97 -3.73
CA MET A 1 26.30 0.19 -2.99
C MET A 1 25.68 -0.86 -3.92
N SER A 2 25.52 -2.11 -3.48
CA SER A 2 24.85 -3.15 -4.30
C SER A 2 23.34 -2.97 -4.27
N SER A 3 22.68 -3.03 -5.43
CA SER A 3 21.22 -2.94 -5.54
C SER A 3 20.54 -4.19 -4.98
N PHE A 4 19.29 -4.06 -4.51
CA PHE A 4 18.49 -5.20 -4.07
C PHE A 4 18.53 -6.35 -5.09
N GLY A 5 18.30 -6.06 -6.37
CA GLY A 5 18.34 -7.07 -7.44
C GLY A 5 19.70 -7.77 -7.55
N SER A 6 20.81 -7.02 -7.47
CA SER A 6 22.16 -7.63 -7.52
C SER A 6 22.45 -8.56 -6.34
N GLN A 7 21.98 -8.19 -5.13
CA GLN A 7 22.12 -9.01 -3.93
C GLN A 7 21.34 -10.33 -4.07
N MET A 8 20.09 -10.27 -4.54
CA MET A 8 19.26 -11.47 -4.69
C MET A 8 19.80 -12.41 -5.78
N ARG A 9 20.27 -11.87 -6.91
CA ARG A 9 20.93 -12.69 -7.95
C ARG A 9 22.14 -13.43 -7.42
N LYS A 10 22.97 -12.78 -6.58
CA LYS A 10 24.12 -13.44 -5.93
C LYS A 10 23.66 -14.62 -5.06
N ARG A 11 22.61 -14.43 -4.25
CA ARG A 11 22.05 -15.49 -3.40
C ARG A 11 21.47 -16.66 -4.21
N PHE A 12 20.72 -16.37 -5.26
CA PHE A 12 20.21 -17.42 -6.15
C PHE A 12 21.34 -18.16 -6.88
N ALA A 13 22.42 -17.48 -7.28
CA ALA A 13 23.59 -18.13 -7.85
C ALA A 13 24.31 -19.04 -6.84
N GLU A 14 24.42 -18.62 -5.58
CA GLU A 14 24.95 -19.45 -4.49
C GLU A 14 24.10 -20.72 -4.27
N LEU A 15 22.78 -20.60 -4.32
CA LEU A 15 21.85 -21.72 -4.21
C LEU A 15 21.90 -22.65 -5.43
N ASN A 16 22.02 -22.08 -6.64
CA ASN A 16 22.16 -22.85 -7.88
C ASN A 16 23.44 -23.70 -7.87
N LYS A 17 24.57 -23.10 -7.47
CA LYS A 17 25.86 -23.81 -7.32
C LYS A 17 25.79 -24.95 -6.29
N ALA A 18 24.87 -24.85 -5.35
CA ALA A 18 24.65 -25.89 -4.35
C ALA A 18 23.64 -26.98 -4.80
N GLY A 19 23.24 -26.98 -6.08
CA GLY A 19 22.29 -27.96 -6.64
C GLY A 19 20.87 -27.83 -6.10
N LYS A 20 20.50 -26.66 -5.55
CA LYS A 20 19.13 -26.42 -5.05
C LYS A 20 18.21 -26.07 -6.21
N ASP A 21 16.93 -26.41 -6.04
CA ASP A 21 15.87 -26.05 -6.98
C ASP A 21 15.57 -24.55 -6.90
N VAL A 22 16.33 -23.76 -7.67
CA VAL A 22 16.19 -22.30 -7.70
C VAL A 22 14.80 -21.85 -8.16
N PRO A 23 14.19 -22.42 -9.23
CA PRO A 23 12.83 -22.07 -9.61
C PRO A 23 11.81 -22.23 -8.47
N LYS A 24 11.85 -23.35 -7.75
CA LYS A 24 10.96 -23.59 -6.61
C LYS A 24 11.21 -22.60 -5.48
N ILE A 25 12.48 -22.35 -5.14
CA ILE A 25 12.86 -21.38 -4.10
C ILE A 25 12.36 -19.97 -4.48
N MET A 26 12.51 -19.58 -5.75
CA MET A 26 12.05 -18.28 -6.24
C MET A 26 10.54 -18.14 -6.06
N ALA A 27 9.76 -19.17 -6.42
CA ALA A 27 8.31 -19.16 -6.24
C ALA A 27 7.92 -19.02 -4.77
N GLU A 28 8.43 -19.90 -3.90
CA GLU A 28 8.11 -19.91 -2.47
C GLU A 28 8.47 -18.58 -1.78
N VAL A 29 9.64 -18.02 -2.11
CA VAL A 29 10.10 -16.75 -1.53
C VAL A 29 9.27 -15.58 -2.04
N ALA A 30 8.93 -15.55 -3.33
CA ALA A 30 8.08 -14.49 -3.89
C ALA A 30 6.67 -14.53 -3.30
N GLU A 31 6.07 -15.72 -3.18
CA GLU A 31 4.74 -15.91 -2.58
C GLU A 31 4.70 -15.44 -1.13
N ALA A 32 5.61 -15.94 -0.29
CA ALA A 32 5.67 -15.57 1.12
C ALA A 32 5.91 -14.07 1.31
N ALA A 33 6.78 -13.48 0.49
CA ALA A 33 7.06 -12.05 0.54
C ALA A 33 5.85 -11.21 0.12
N THR A 34 5.07 -11.63 -0.88
CA THR A 34 3.87 -10.91 -1.31
C THR A 34 2.74 -11.03 -0.29
N ILE A 35 2.53 -12.20 0.31
CA ILE A 35 1.57 -12.37 1.41
C ILE A 35 1.90 -11.38 2.55
N ALA A 36 3.17 -11.32 2.97
CA ALA A 36 3.59 -10.38 4.00
C ALA A 36 3.44 -8.91 3.58
N ALA A 37 3.65 -8.60 2.30
CA ALA A 37 3.45 -7.25 1.77
C ALA A 37 1.98 -6.83 1.79
N VAL A 38 1.07 -7.71 1.36
CA VAL A 38 -0.39 -7.51 1.43
C VAL A 38 -0.84 -7.25 2.87
N GLN A 39 -0.37 -8.06 3.82
CA GLN A 39 -0.68 -7.88 5.24
C GLN A 39 -0.24 -6.50 5.76
N VAL A 40 0.99 -6.08 5.44
CA VAL A 40 1.49 -4.76 5.85
C VAL A 40 0.71 -3.63 5.18
N ALA A 41 0.34 -3.77 3.90
CA ALA A 41 -0.48 -2.79 3.21
C ALA A 41 -1.85 -2.63 3.89
N ALA A 42 -2.52 -3.75 4.18
CA ALA A 42 -3.82 -3.77 4.86
C ALA A 42 -3.74 -3.18 6.27
N GLN A 43 -2.74 -3.55 7.08
CA GLN A 43 -2.54 -3.00 8.44
C GLN A 43 -2.24 -1.50 8.45
N ASN A 44 -1.68 -0.96 7.38
CA ASN A 44 -1.41 0.48 7.26
C ASN A 44 -2.56 1.23 6.58
N THR A 45 -3.64 0.53 6.22
CA THR A 45 -4.79 1.09 5.51
C THR A 45 -5.89 1.49 6.49
N PRO A 46 -6.32 2.77 6.50
CA PRO A 46 -7.45 3.20 7.31
C PRO A 46 -8.73 2.40 7.00
N PRO A 47 -9.62 2.24 7.99
CA PRO A 47 -9.57 2.81 9.35
C PRO A 47 -8.66 2.01 10.30
N ASN A 48 -7.62 2.67 10.83
CA ASN A 48 -6.74 2.13 11.87
C ASN A 48 -7.09 2.81 13.21
N GLY A 49 -7.82 2.12 14.09
CA GLY A 49 -8.26 2.67 15.38
C GLY A 49 -9.76 2.52 15.64
N SER A 50 -10.28 3.20 16.65
CA SER A 50 -11.71 3.20 16.98
C SER A 50 -12.53 3.67 15.79
N ALA A 51 -13.41 2.79 15.31
CA ALA A 51 -14.33 3.10 14.23
C ALA A 51 -15.20 4.29 14.64
N ILE A 52 -15.11 5.40 13.89
CA ILE A 52 -16.07 6.49 14.02
C ILE A 52 -17.38 5.96 13.46
N ALA A 53 -18.36 5.65 14.31
CA ALA A 53 -19.65 5.12 13.89
C ALA A 53 -20.49 6.19 13.15
N GLY A 54 -21.20 5.78 12.10
CA GLY A 54 -22.04 6.65 11.27
C GLY A 54 -22.46 5.99 9.94
N THR A 55 -23.58 6.40 9.36
CA THR A 55 -24.15 5.78 8.14
C THR A 55 -23.24 5.88 6.89
N ASN A 56 -22.27 6.81 6.89
CA ASN A 56 -21.25 6.99 5.84
C ASN A 56 -19.82 6.64 6.32
N THR A 57 -19.70 5.76 7.31
CA THR A 57 -18.41 5.39 7.93
C THR A 57 -17.45 4.76 6.93
N ARG A 58 -16.15 5.11 7.05
CA ARG A 58 -15.01 4.51 6.35
C ARG A 58 -15.14 2.99 6.38
N SER A 59 -15.61 2.40 5.29
CA SER A 59 -15.66 0.95 5.19
C SER A 59 -14.22 0.42 5.12
N GLY A 60 -13.92 -0.66 5.84
CA GLY A 60 -12.63 -1.36 5.76
C GLY A 60 -12.35 -1.97 4.37
N GLN A 61 -13.15 -1.63 3.37
CA GLN A 61 -13.07 -2.11 1.99
C GLN A 61 -11.71 -1.83 1.37
N MET A 62 -11.08 -0.67 1.61
CA MET A 62 -9.75 -0.43 1.03
C MET A 62 -8.71 -1.40 1.58
N ALA A 63 -8.77 -1.74 2.87
CA ALA A 63 -7.86 -2.70 3.47
C ALA A 63 -8.06 -4.10 2.87
N GLN A 64 -9.32 -4.53 2.72
CA GLN A 64 -9.69 -5.82 2.13
C GLN A 64 -9.22 -5.94 0.68
N HIS A 65 -9.25 -4.85 -0.08
CA HIS A 65 -8.87 -4.85 -1.48
C HIS A 65 -7.38 -5.09 -1.74
N TRP A 66 -6.50 -4.88 -0.74
CA TRP A 66 -5.12 -5.34 -0.87
C TRP A 66 -5.04 -6.86 -1.02
N GLU A 67 -5.90 -7.62 -0.35
CA GLU A 67 -5.93 -9.07 -0.45
C GLU A 67 -6.67 -9.54 -1.71
N LEU A 68 -7.81 -8.91 -2.01
CA LEU A 68 -8.65 -9.31 -3.14
C LEU A 68 -8.03 -8.98 -4.51
N ASP A 69 -7.34 -7.85 -4.62
CA ASP A 69 -6.81 -7.38 -5.91
C ASP A 69 -5.37 -7.86 -6.18
N SER A 70 -4.66 -8.33 -5.15
CA SER A 70 -3.27 -8.78 -5.28
C SER A 70 -3.18 -10.22 -5.77
N GLN A 71 -2.13 -10.53 -6.52
CA GLN A 71 -1.78 -11.88 -6.94
C GLN A 71 -0.57 -12.36 -6.14
N THR A 72 -0.84 -13.10 -5.06
CA THR A 72 0.18 -13.65 -4.16
C THR A 72 0.88 -14.86 -4.76
N LYS A 73 0.15 -15.69 -5.53
CA LYS A 73 0.73 -16.83 -6.24
C LYS A 73 1.60 -16.34 -7.40
N PRO A 74 2.89 -16.71 -7.45
CA PRO A 74 3.80 -16.22 -8.48
C PRO A 74 3.53 -16.86 -9.83
N VAL A 75 3.55 -16.05 -10.88
CA VAL A 75 3.64 -16.51 -12.27
C VAL A 75 5.11 -16.67 -12.62
N MET A 76 5.50 -17.89 -13.02
CA MET A 76 6.87 -18.21 -13.41
C MET A 76 7.06 -17.92 -14.90
N THR A 77 7.95 -17.00 -15.25
CA THR A 77 8.26 -16.65 -16.66
C THR A 77 9.76 -16.48 -16.84
N GLY A 78 10.37 -17.28 -17.73
CA GLY A 78 11.76 -17.09 -18.19
C GLY A 78 12.80 -17.00 -17.07
N GLY A 79 12.63 -17.76 -15.98
CA GLY A 79 13.54 -17.70 -14.82
C GLY A 79 13.25 -16.55 -13.85
N SER A 80 12.07 -15.93 -13.92
CA SER A 80 11.57 -14.95 -12.95
C SER A 80 10.28 -15.44 -12.27
N ALA A 81 10.10 -15.07 -11.01
CA ALA A 81 8.86 -15.26 -10.25
C ALA A 81 8.20 -13.89 -10.09
N GLN A 82 7.00 -13.71 -10.65
CA GLN A 82 6.30 -12.43 -10.64
C GLN A 82 5.00 -12.54 -9.84
N THR A 83 4.82 -11.61 -8.92
CA THR A 83 3.60 -11.44 -8.11
C THR A 83 3.10 -10.01 -8.26
N VAL A 84 1.84 -9.77 -7.93
CA VAL A 84 1.23 -8.44 -8.05
C VAL A 84 0.73 -7.98 -6.69
N LEU A 85 1.13 -6.79 -6.28
CA LEU A 85 0.53 -6.07 -5.15
C LEU A 85 -0.35 -4.95 -5.72
N ALA A 86 -1.66 -5.02 -5.50
CA ALA A 86 -2.61 -4.08 -6.09
C ALA A 86 -3.71 -3.66 -5.10
N ASN A 87 -4.31 -2.51 -5.39
CA ASN A 87 -5.53 -2.03 -4.75
C ASN A 87 -6.31 -1.23 -5.81
N ASN A 88 -7.42 -1.79 -6.27
CA ASN A 88 -8.19 -1.26 -7.40
C ASN A 88 -9.25 -0.23 -6.97
N LYS A 89 -9.24 0.22 -5.70
CA LYS A 89 -10.14 1.30 -5.28
C LYS A 89 -9.74 2.61 -5.94
N GLN A 90 -10.72 3.31 -6.52
CA GLN A 90 -10.53 4.60 -7.20
C GLN A 90 -9.88 5.66 -6.29
N TYR A 91 -10.16 5.61 -4.99
CA TYR A 91 -9.61 6.55 -4.00
C TYR A 91 -8.30 6.07 -3.35
N ALA A 92 -7.76 4.90 -3.73
CA ALA A 92 -6.56 4.34 -3.09
C ALA A 92 -5.34 5.25 -3.24
N SER A 93 -5.17 5.87 -4.42
CA SER A 93 -4.09 6.83 -4.68
C SER A 93 -4.17 8.07 -3.79
N TYR A 94 -5.37 8.63 -3.61
CA TYR A 94 -5.63 9.79 -2.74
C TYR A 94 -5.21 9.54 -1.29
N VAL A 95 -5.36 8.30 -0.82
CA VAL A 95 -4.98 7.89 0.54
C VAL A 95 -3.50 7.46 0.61
N ASN A 96 -2.96 6.83 -0.44
CA ASN A 96 -1.56 6.38 -0.46
C ASN A 96 -0.58 7.53 -0.66
N ASP A 97 -0.78 8.33 -1.70
CA ASP A 97 0.16 9.35 -2.18
C ASP A 97 -0.17 10.73 -1.58
N GLY A 98 -1.41 10.91 -1.14
CA GLY A 98 -1.94 12.18 -0.67
C GLY A 98 -2.54 12.99 -1.82
N HIS A 99 -3.09 14.15 -1.50
CA HIS A 99 -3.70 15.02 -2.49
C HIS A 99 -3.80 16.46 -1.99
N ARG A 100 -3.87 17.40 -2.93
CA ARG A 100 -4.23 18.79 -2.63
C ARG A 100 -5.73 18.87 -2.39
N VAL A 101 -6.11 19.72 -1.45
CA VAL A 101 -7.51 20.03 -1.18
C VAL A 101 -7.78 21.44 -1.64
N ASP A 102 -8.75 21.56 -2.55
CA ASP A 102 -9.13 22.86 -3.08
C ASP A 102 -10.12 23.53 -2.13
N LYS A 103 -9.77 24.75 -1.75
CA LYS A 103 -10.72 25.66 -1.10
C LYS A 103 -11.52 26.33 -2.21
N HIS A 104 -12.83 26.35 -2.06
CA HIS A 104 -13.71 27.04 -2.99
C HIS A 104 -14.66 27.94 -2.22
N TYR A 105 -14.95 29.10 -2.78
CA TYR A 105 -15.95 30.00 -2.25
C TYR A 105 -17.33 29.50 -2.66
N VAL A 106 -18.24 29.41 -1.70
CA VAL A 106 -19.65 29.06 -1.96
C VAL A 106 -20.51 30.30 -1.69
N PRO A 107 -20.90 31.05 -2.74
CA PRO A 107 -21.86 32.14 -2.62
C PRO A 107 -23.19 31.62 -2.06
N GLY A 108 -23.82 32.40 -1.19
CA GLY A 108 -25.09 32.09 -0.57
C GLY A 108 -25.03 30.98 0.50
N LEU A 109 -23.84 30.53 0.93
CA LEU A 109 -23.68 29.62 2.06
C LEU A 109 -22.99 30.35 3.20
N ILE A 110 -23.64 30.48 4.35
CA ILE A 110 -23.11 31.16 5.53
C ILE A 110 -23.07 30.24 6.75
N ASN A 111 -22.27 30.60 7.75
CA ASN A 111 -22.32 29.99 9.07
C ASN A 111 -23.15 30.87 9.99
N ASN A 112 -24.35 30.43 10.37
CA ASN A 112 -25.23 31.10 11.32
C ASN A 112 -25.19 30.35 12.66
N GLY A 113 -24.44 30.89 13.63
CA GLY A 113 -24.40 30.34 14.99
C GLY A 113 -23.84 28.91 15.11
N GLY A 114 -23.00 28.46 14.18
CA GLY A 114 -22.44 27.11 14.14
C GLY A 114 -23.14 26.16 13.16
N LEU A 115 -24.25 26.58 12.56
CA LEU A 115 -24.98 25.83 11.54
C LEU A 115 -24.74 26.42 10.15
N LEU A 116 -24.70 25.56 9.14
CA LEU A 116 -24.62 25.99 7.75
C LEU A 116 -26.02 26.38 7.26
N GLU A 117 -26.17 27.63 6.81
CA GLU A 117 -27.42 28.17 6.29
C GLU A 117 -27.25 28.69 4.87
N ARG A 118 -28.28 28.48 4.04
CA ARG A 118 -28.34 29.01 2.68
C ARG A 118 -29.08 30.34 2.65
N VAL A 119 -28.46 31.36 2.07
CA VAL A 119 -28.98 32.72 1.89
C VAL A 119 -28.83 33.14 0.42
N ASP A 120 -29.35 34.31 0.08
CA ASP A 120 -29.13 34.91 -1.24
C ASP A 120 -27.62 35.09 -1.50
N PRO A 121 -27.09 34.70 -2.67
CA PRO A 121 -25.67 34.86 -3.02
C PRO A 121 -25.10 36.26 -2.83
N ASP A 122 -25.91 37.30 -2.99
CA ASP A 122 -25.48 38.70 -2.85
C ASP A 122 -25.31 39.13 -1.38
N VAL A 123 -25.83 38.34 -0.43
CA VAL A 123 -25.70 38.57 1.01
C VAL A 123 -24.32 38.12 1.53
N GLY A 124 -23.68 37.17 0.83
CA GLY A 124 -22.33 36.69 1.16
C GLY A 124 -22.12 35.20 0.93
N GLY A 125 -21.07 34.64 1.51
CA GLY A 125 -20.67 33.24 1.29
C GLY A 125 -19.48 32.84 2.15
N ILE A 126 -19.17 31.53 2.18
CA ILE A 126 -18.04 30.98 2.95
C ILE A 126 -17.07 30.23 2.06
N MET A 127 -15.81 30.25 2.47
CA MET A 127 -14.80 29.33 1.93
C MET A 127 -15.04 27.94 2.51
N VAL A 128 -15.43 26.99 1.67
CA VAL A 128 -15.56 25.58 2.01
C VAL A 128 -14.30 24.84 1.59
N GLY A 129 -13.90 23.85 2.41
CA GLY A 129 -12.70 23.05 2.23
C GLY A 129 -12.02 22.77 3.57
N THR A 130 -10.97 21.95 3.56
CA THR A 130 -10.17 21.71 4.77
C THR A 130 -9.32 22.94 5.10
N LYS A 131 -9.01 23.14 6.38
CA LYS A 131 -8.06 24.21 6.80
C LYS A 131 -6.70 24.04 6.10
N THR A 132 -6.29 22.79 5.89
CA THR A 132 -5.09 22.38 5.17
C THR A 132 -5.32 22.40 3.66
N THR A 133 -4.29 22.82 2.91
CA THR A 133 -4.27 22.81 1.44
C THR A 133 -3.78 21.48 0.87
N TYR A 134 -3.24 20.61 1.72
CA TYR A 134 -2.69 19.31 1.36
C TYR A 134 -2.98 18.28 2.45
N VAL A 135 -3.37 17.09 2.03
CA VAL A 135 -3.48 15.91 2.89
C VAL A 135 -2.33 14.97 2.55
N PRO A 136 -1.41 14.69 3.50
CA PRO A 136 -0.30 13.79 3.24
C PRO A 136 -0.76 12.35 3.05
N GLY A 137 -0.11 11.65 2.12
CA GLY A 137 -0.30 10.23 1.89
C GLY A 137 0.22 9.35 3.03
N LEU A 138 -0.32 8.14 3.12
CA LEU A 138 0.07 7.15 4.14
C LEU A 138 1.16 6.18 3.68
N TYR A 139 1.51 6.22 2.38
CA TYR A 139 2.59 5.45 1.76
C TYR A 139 2.54 3.94 2.10
N MET A 140 1.33 3.37 2.04
CA MET A 140 1.04 1.97 2.35
C MET A 140 1.75 1.04 1.36
N LYS A 141 1.73 1.39 0.07
CA LYS A 141 2.42 0.68 -1.01
C LYS A 141 3.93 0.61 -0.74
N GLU A 142 4.54 1.72 -0.36
CA GLU A 142 5.98 1.82 -0.08
C GLU A 142 6.37 0.96 1.12
N LYS A 143 5.57 0.98 2.19
CA LYS A 143 5.76 0.12 3.36
C LYS A 143 5.66 -1.37 3.00
N ALA A 144 4.67 -1.73 2.17
CA ALA A 144 4.48 -3.09 1.67
C ALA A 144 5.67 -3.56 0.81
N ILE A 145 6.16 -2.72 -0.11
CA ILE A 145 7.37 -3.00 -0.92
C ILE A 145 8.60 -3.16 -0.02
N GLY A 146 8.72 -2.32 1.02
CA GLY A 146 9.78 -2.45 2.02
C GLY A 146 9.72 -3.80 2.73
N LYS A 147 8.52 -4.24 3.15
CA LYS A 147 8.31 -5.56 3.76
C LYS A 147 8.66 -6.70 2.82
N TYR A 148 8.19 -6.65 1.57
CA TYR A 148 8.54 -7.63 0.54
C TYR A 148 10.04 -7.84 0.46
N ARG A 149 10.80 -6.75 0.26
CA ARG A 149 12.27 -6.78 0.16
C ARG A 149 12.94 -7.36 1.40
N SER A 150 12.42 -7.03 2.58
CA SER A 150 12.92 -7.54 3.86
C SER A 150 12.72 -9.07 3.98
N VAL A 151 11.53 -9.57 3.63
CA VAL A 151 11.22 -11.00 3.67
C VAL A 151 12.07 -11.79 2.67
N VAL A 152 12.18 -11.31 1.42
CA VAL A 152 13.01 -11.97 0.41
C VAL A 152 14.46 -12.10 0.88
N ARG A 153 15.05 -11.02 1.42
CA ARG A 153 16.41 -11.06 1.97
C ARG A 153 16.55 -12.09 3.08
N LYS A 154 15.64 -12.03 4.07
CA LYS A 154 15.68 -12.92 5.23
C LYS A 154 15.57 -14.39 4.84
N GLU A 155 14.65 -14.73 3.93
CA GLU A 155 14.46 -16.11 3.48
C GLU A 155 15.64 -16.64 2.65
N LEU A 156 16.17 -15.84 1.74
CA LEU A 156 17.34 -16.27 0.95
C LEU A 156 18.60 -16.40 1.83
N ASP A 157 18.83 -15.45 2.75
CA ASP A 157 19.95 -15.54 3.69
C ASP A 157 19.80 -16.74 4.65
N ARG A 158 18.57 -17.12 5.01
CA ARG A 158 18.30 -18.33 5.80
C ARG A 158 18.66 -19.58 5.01
N ARG A 159 18.14 -19.72 3.78
CA ARG A 159 18.39 -20.89 2.92
C ARG A 159 19.86 -21.06 2.55
N VAL A 160 20.59 -19.96 2.33
CA VAL A 160 22.05 -20.02 2.10
C VAL A 160 22.79 -20.48 3.36
N ARG A 161 22.42 -20.02 4.55
CA ARG A 161 23.05 -20.43 5.82
C ARG A 161 22.77 -21.88 6.18
N GLU A 162 21.54 -22.35 5.98
CA GLU A 162 21.17 -23.76 6.18
C GLU A 162 21.95 -24.73 5.29
N ARG A 163 22.53 -24.23 4.18
CA ARG A 163 23.41 -24.99 3.29
C ARG A 163 24.88 -24.95 3.71
N MET A 164 25.29 -24.01 4.55
CA MET A 164 26.66 -23.91 5.08
C MET A 164 26.85 -24.67 6.40
N LYS A 165 25.75 -25.21 6.94
CA LYS A 165 25.76 -26.20 8.02
C LYS A 165 25.71 -27.59 7.41
#